data_AF-A0A6P8SP96-F1
#
_entry.id   AF-A0A6P8SP96-F1
#
_cell.length_a   1.000
_cell.length_b   1.000
_cell.length_c   1.000
_cell.angle_alpha   90.00
_cell.angle_beta   90.00
_cell.angle_gamma   90.00
#
_symmetry.space_group_name_H-M   'P 1'
#
loop_
_entity.id
_entity.type
_entity.pdbx_description
1 polymer ?
#
loop_
_entity_poly.entity_id
_entity_poly.type
_entity_poly.pdbx_seq_one_letter_code
_entity_poly.pdbx_strand_id
1 'polypeptide(L)'
;MATRRIPLVLLACGSFNPITNQHMRLFELARDHMHSTGQYQVVGGIVSPVSDGYGKQGLVLAQHRIAMAKLALQSSDWVTVDEWESQQADWTETVVTMRYHCGRILKEYERNTGEHKDSSGNPSPLSSPCPQLKLLCGADFLDTFQVPDLWLDDHVEEVAGHFGLICVSRGGASSRASRGRGQTPLSRPQKIATLLKPDKDISHVGDHIVIKTLSTFKNYNMDFHVGKEFEEDLSGVDDRKCMTTISWDGDKLVCVQKGEIEGRGWTHWVDGDELHLLSALIPPDCIKAGGHPAPFPSIHCLKSTHTSASPAAIMPADFSGKWILENNDIFEEYLKVLDIDFATRKIAISLSQTKVISQDEDKFTVKTLSTFRNYELSFTVGVEFDEHTKGLDNRNIKCLVTWEGDKLVCTQKGEKDNRGWKHWIEGDKLFLELTCEDVVCVQVFKRKT
;
A
#
# COMPACT_ATOMS: atom_id res chain seq x y z
N MET A 1 -10.25 27.74 -8.81
CA MET A 1 -8.80 27.54 -8.59
C MET A 1 -8.35 26.47 -9.56
N ALA A 2 -7.27 26.66 -10.31
CA ALA A 2 -6.78 25.62 -11.21
C ALA A 2 -6.28 24.43 -10.39
N THR A 3 -6.89 23.26 -10.57
CA THR A 3 -6.43 22.00 -9.98
C THR A 3 -5.01 21.72 -10.47
N ARG A 4 -4.04 21.73 -9.56
CA ARG A 4 -2.63 21.42 -9.88
C ARG A 4 -2.52 19.93 -10.21
N ARG A 5 -2.10 19.60 -11.43
CA ARG A 5 -1.91 18.22 -11.91
C ARG A 5 -0.64 17.62 -11.33
N ILE A 6 -0.65 16.32 -11.05
CA ILE A 6 0.49 15.56 -10.54
C ILE A 6 1.49 15.31 -11.69
N PRO A 7 2.76 15.75 -11.58
CA PRO A 7 3.77 15.42 -12.57
C PRO A 7 3.99 13.91 -12.62
N LEU A 8 4.01 13.35 -13.82
CA LEU A 8 4.13 11.90 -14.03
C LEU A 8 5.24 11.58 -15.03
N VAL A 9 6.10 10.64 -14.67
CA VAL A 9 7.09 10.04 -15.55
C VAL A 9 6.67 8.62 -15.87
N LEU A 10 6.72 8.27 -17.16
CA LEU A 10 6.41 6.93 -17.66
C LEU A 10 7.70 6.16 -17.91
N LEU A 11 7.83 4.96 -17.36
CA LEU A 11 8.99 4.10 -17.59
C LEU A 11 8.57 2.84 -18.34
N ALA A 12 9.20 2.54 -19.47
CA ALA A 12 9.03 1.27 -20.16
C ALA A 12 10.35 0.49 -20.14
N CYS A 13 10.36 -0.60 -19.38
CA CYS A 13 11.44 -1.59 -19.39
C CYS A 13 11.18 -2.65 -20.47
N GLY A 14 12.22 -3.15 -21.13
CA GLY A 14 12.05 -4.22 -22.10
C GLY A 14 13.27 -4.50 -22.95
N SER A 15 13.15 -5.50 -23.83
CA SER A 15 14.25 -5.87 -24.72
C SER A 15 14.57 -4.77 -25.73
N PHE A 16 13.56 -4.17 -26.38
CA PHE A 16 13.73 -3.24 -27.51
C PHE A 16 14.69 -3.79 -28.58
N ASN A 17 14.37 -4.97 -29.11
CA ASN A 17 15.24 -5.77 -29.97
C ASN A 17 14.66 -6.01 -31.39
N PRO A 18 14.56 -4.99 -32.26
CA PRO A 18 14.82 -3.57 -32.01
C PRO A 18 13.59 -2.84 -31.43
N ILE A 19 13.74 -1.56 -31.10
CA ILE A 19 12.60 -0.67 -30.84
C ILE A 19 11.70 -0.60 -32.08
N THR A 20 10.40 -0.36 -31.88
CA THR A 20 9.41 -0.33 -32.97
C THR A 20 8.43 0.82 -32.77
N ASN A 21 7.68 1.16 -33.83
CA ASN A 21 6.62 2.16 -33.75
C ASN A 21 5.55 1.83 -32.71
N GLN A 22 5.32 0.55 -32.41
CA GLN A 22 4.37 0.14 -31.38
C GLN A 22 4.87 0.50 -29.97
N HIS A 23 6.17 0.40 -29.71
CA HIS A 23 6.75 0.83 -28.42
C HIS A 23 6.58 2.34 -28.24
N MET A 24 6.86 3.14 -29.27
CA MET A 24 6.68 4.59 -29.21
C MET A 24 5.19 4.97 -29.09
N ARG A 25 4.31 4.27 -29.80
CA ARG A 25 2.86 4.49 -29.71
C ARG A 25 2.31 4.20 -28.30
N LEU A 26 2.94 3.28 -27.57
CA LEU A 26 2.59 2.98 -26.17
C LEU A 26 2.67 4.23 -25.28
N PHE A 27 3.76 4.99 -25.42
CA PHE A 27 3.99 6.23 -24.68
C PHE A 27 2.95 7.30 -25.03
N GLU A 28 2.68 7.50 -26.32
CA GLU A 28 1.69 8.49 -26.78
C GLU A 28 0.28 8.17 -26.26
N LEU A 29 -0.16 6.91 -26.37
CA LEU A 29 -1.47 6.49 -25.88
C LEU A 29 -1.60 6.65 -24.36
N ALA A 30 -0.56 6.27 -23.62
CA ALA A 30 -0.52 6.46 -22.18
C ALA A 30 -0.54 7.94 -21.79
N ARG A 31 0.24 8.79 -22.47
CA ARG A 31 0.27 10.23 -22.21
C ARG A 31 -1.10 10.88 -22.43
N ASP A 32 -1.71 10.63 -23.58
CA ASP A 32 -3.04 11.16 -23.92
C ASP A 32 -4.07 10.72 -22.87
N HIS A 33 -4.06 9.45 -22.49
CA HIS A 33 -4.95 8.92 -21.46
C HIS A 33 -4.73 9.60 -20.12
N MET A 34 -3.49 9.66 -19.62
CA MET A 34 -3.17 10.24 -18.32
C MET A 34 -3.50 11.74 -18.26
N HIS A 35 -3.28 12.50 -19.34
CA HIS A 35 -3.71 13.89 -19.44
C HIS A 35 -5.25 14.02 -19.44
N SER A 36 -5.95 13.11 -20.13
CA SER A 36 -7.42 13.13 -20.20
C SER A 36 -8.11 12.91 -18.85
N THR A 37 -7.44 12.24 -17.89
CA THR A 37 -7.95 12.07 -16.51
C THR A 37 -8.10 13.41 -15.78
N GLY A 38 -7.41 14.46 -16.23
CA GLY A 38 -7.35 15.75 -15.55
C GLY A 38 -6.49 15.78 -14.28
N GLN A 39 -6.04 14.62 -13.79
CA GLN A 39 -5.26 14.49 -12.56
C GLN A 39 -3.76 14.57 -12.81
N TYR A 40 -3.28 14.02 -13.93
CA TYR A 40 -1.86 13.87 -14.21
C TYR A 40 -1.39 14.80 -15.33
N GLN A 41 -0.14 15.25 -15.19
CA GLN A 41 0.62 15.89 -16.23
C GLN A 41 1.86 15.03 -16.49
N VAL A 42 1.84 14.25 -17.58
CA VAL A 42 3.04 13.54 -18.01
C VAL A 42 4.12 14.54 -18.40
N VAL A 43 5.25 14.50 -17.69
CA VAL A 43 6.40 15.40 -17.84
C VAL A 43 7.62 14.71 -18.43
N GLY A 44 7.59 13.37 -18.56
CA GLY A 44 8.69 12.62 -19.18
C GLY A 44 8.33 11.16 -19.46
N GLY A 45 9.06 10.57 -20.40
CA GLY A 45 9.05 9.15 -20.72
C GLY A 45 10.48 8.61 -20.74
N ILE A 46 10.67 7.39 -20.24
CA ILE A 46 11.96 6.70 -20.18
C ILE A 46 11.81 5.33 -20.85
N VAL A 47 12.58 5.11 -21.90
CA VAL A 47 12.85 3.78 -22.46
C VAL A 47 14.10 3.23 -21.77
N SER A 48 13.96 2.11 -21.07
CA SER A 48 15.07 1.43 -20.36
C SER A 48 15.33 0.06 -21.00
N PRO A 49 16.34 -0.05 -21.89
CA PRO A 49 16.72 -1.32 -22.48
C PRO A 49 17.35 -2.27 -21.45
N VAL A 50 16.88 -3.51 -21.43
CA VAL A 50 17.38 -4.55 -20.51
C VAL A 50 18.87 -4.83 -20.69
N SER A 51 19.57 -5.24 -19.62
CA SER A 51 20.96 -5.74 -19.68
C SER A 51 21.10 -6.98 -20.58
N ASP A 52 22.30 -7.14 -21.17
CA ASP A 52 22.65 -8.33 -21.93
C ASP A 52 22.72 -9.60 -21.04
N GLY A 53 22.86 -9.44 -19.72
CA GLY A 53 22.73 -10.52 -18.73
C GLY A 53 21.36 -11.19 -18.70
N TYR A 54 20.32 -10.59 -19.29
CA TYR A 54 18.97 -11.18 -19.36
C TYR A 54 18.92 -12.53 -20.10
N GLY A 55 19.90 -12.80 -20.97
CA GLY A 55 20.08 -14.14 -21.54
C GLY A 55 18.98 -14.58 -22.53
N LYS A 56 18.14 -13.67 -23.02
CA LYS A 56 17.13 -13.98 -24.05
C LYS A 56 17.81 -14.39 -25.36
N GLN A 57 17.43 -15.55 -25.91
CA GLN A 57 17.96 -15.99 -27.21
C GLN A 57 17.67 -14.96 -28.31
N GLY A 58 18.71 -14.63 -29.08
CA GLY A 58 18.62 -13.64 -30.16
C GLY A 58 18.58 -12.17 -29.70
N LEU A 59 18.83 -11.89 -28.41
CA LEU A 59 18.99 -10.52 -27.94
C LEU A 59 20.27 -9.90 -28.52
N VAL A 60 20.11 -8.83 -29.29
CA VAL A 60 21.24 -8.05 -29.81
C VAL A 60 21.89 -7.29 -28.64
N LEU A 61 23.20 -7.08 -28.69
CA LEU A 61 23.95 -6.35 -27.66
C LEU A 61 23.29 -5.01 -27.29
N ALA A 62 23.30 -4.68 -26.01
CA ALA A 62 22.65 -3.51 -25.45
C ALA A 62 23.09 -2.22 -26.15
N GLN A 63 24.38 -2.10 -26.47
CA GLN A 63 24.92 -0.95 -27.21
C GLN A 63 24.16 -0.65 -28.50
N HIS A 64 23.75 -1.67 -29.25
CA HIS A 64 23.04 -1.49 -30.52
C HIS A 64 21.56 -1.17 -30.27
N ARG A 65 20.95 -1.79 -29.25
CA ARG A 65 19.56 -1.53 -28.88
C ARG A 65 19.38 -0.10 -28.37
N ILE A 66 20.29 0.37 -27.53
CA ILE A 66 20.37 1.76 -27.07
C ILE A 66 20.52 2.72 -28.26
N ALA A 67 21.46 2.44 -29.18
CA ALA A 67 21.68 3.28 -30.35
C ALA A 67 20.41 3.37 -31.24
N MET A 68 19.75 2.23 -31.52
CA MET A 68 18.50 2.20 -32.26
C MET A 68 17.37 2.94 -31.53
N ALA A 69 17.27 2.79 -30.21
CA ALA A 69 16.28 3.50 -29.39
C ALA A 69 16.49 5.01 -29.41
N LYS A 70 17.74 5.48 -29.30
CA LYS A 70 18.07 6.91 -29.41
C LYS A 70 17.72 7.48 -30.78
N LEU A 71 18.02 6.76 -31.85
CA LEU A 71 17.66 7.17 -33.22
C LEU A 71 16.14 7.19 -33.43
N ALA A 72 15.41 6.22 -32.90
CA ALA A 72 13.96 6.18 -33.01
C ALA A 72 13.28 7.32 -32.22
N LEU A 73 13.85 7.71 -31.08
CA LEU A 73 13.33 8.77 -30.21
C LEU A 73 13.87 10.17 -30.55
N GLN A 74 14.70 10.33 -31.58
CA GLN A 74 15.31 11.63 -31.92
C GLN A 74 14.29 12.75 -32.20
N SER A 75 13.09 12.37 -32.65
CA SER A 75 11.98 13.29 -32.93
C SER A 75 11.02 13.47 -31.76
N SER A 76 11.23 12.75 -30.65
CA SER A 76 10.44 12.93 -29.43
C SER A 76 11.07 14.04 -28.58
N ASP A 77 10.24 14.94 -28.08
CA ASP A 77 10.62 16.02 -27.18
C ASP A 77 10.47 15.66 -25.69
N TRP A 78 9.94 14.47 -25.38
CA TRP A 78 9.54 14.11 -24.02
C TRP A 78 9.91 12.67 -23.61
N VAL A 79 10.23 11.78 -24.55
CA VAL A 79 10.68 10.40 -24.27
C VAL A 79 12.17 10.28 -24.56
N THR A 80 12.94 9.80 -23.58
CA THR A 80 14.39 9.60 -23.71
C THR A 80 14.78 8.15 -23.43
N VAL A 81 15.98 7.77 -23.85
CA VAL A 81 16.59 6.48 -23.50
C VAL A 81 17.46 6.66 -22.26
N ASP A 82 17.30 5.80 -21.28
CA ASP A 82 18.25 5.67 -20.18
C ASP A 82 19.00 4.34 -20.30
N GLU A 83 20.31 4.38 -20.09
CA GLU A 83 21.21 3.25 -20.27
C GLU A 83 21.54 2.53 -18.97
N TRP A 84 21.09 3.05 -17.82
CA TRP A 84 21.49 2.55 -16.52
C TRP A 84 21.24 1.05 -16.36
N GLU A 85 20.04 0.55 -16.71
CA GLU A 85 19.70 -0.87 -16.66
C GLU A 85 20.63 -1.71 -17.52
N SER A 86 20.90 -1.25 -18.75
CA SER A 86 21.77 -1.96 -19.68
C SER A 86 23.25 -1.96 -19.30
N GLN A 87 23.68 -1.03 -18.46
CA GLN A 87 25.07 -0.92 -18.01
C GLN A 87 25.35 -1.73 -16.73
N GLN A 88 24.33 -2.37 -16.14
CA GLN A 88 24.52 -3.26 -15.00
C GLN A 88 25.24 -4.54 -15.42
N ALA A 89 26.06 -5.07 -14.51
CA ALA A 89 26.90 -6.25 -14.77
C ALA A 89 26.10 -7.52 -15.08
N ASP A 90 24.86 -7.60 -14.58
CA ASP A 90 23.93 -8.69 -14.85
C ASP A 90 22.50 -8.12 -15.02
N TRP A 91 21.55 -8.99 -15.32
CA TRP A 91 20.13 -8.65 -15.35
C TRP A 91 19.65 -8.12 -14.00
N THR A 92 18.79 -7.11 -14.06
CA THR A 92 18.14 -6.51 -12.88
C THR A 92 16.64 -6.67 -12.96
N GLU A 93 16.02 -6.94 -11.82
CA GLU A 93 14.57 -6.98 -11.71
C GLU A 93 13.96 -5.61 -12.01
N THR A 94 12.80 -5.59 -12.66
CA THR A 94 12.13 -4.34 -13.06
C THR A 94 11.93 -3.38 -11.89
N VAL A 95 11.59 -3.89 -10.70
CA VAL A 95 11.40 -3.06 -9.50
C VAL A 95 12.69 -2.32 -9.12
N VAL A 96 13.86 -2.92 -9.31
CA VAL A 96 15.16 -2.28 -9.01
C VAL A 96 15.41 -1.11 -9.96
N THR A 97 15.13 -1.29 -11.25
CA THR A 97 15.15 -0.21 -12.25
C THR A 97 14.17 0.92 -11.91
N MET A 98 12.95 0.58 -11.45
CA MET A 98 11.98 1.58 -11.01
C MET A 98 12.48 2.39 -9.81
N ARG A 99 13.05 1.73 -8.79
CA ARG A 99 13.63 2.38 -7.61
C ARG A 99 14.75 3.35 -8.01
N TYR A 100 15.65 2.94 -8.90
CA TYR A 100 16.73 3.79 -9.40
C TYR A 100 16.19 5.07 -10.05
N HIS A 101 15.26 4.94 -11.00
CA HIS A 101 14.71 6.11 -11.70
C HIS A 101 13.88 7.00 -10.77
N CYS A 102 13.13 6.42 -9.85
CA CYS A 102 12.38 7.18 -8.85
C CYS A 102 13.32 8.05 -8.02
N GLY A 103 14.40 7.46 -7.46
CA GLY A 103 15.41 8.21 -6.71
C GLY A 103 16.10 9.30 -7.55
N ARG A 104 16.36 9.05 -8.83
CA ARG A 104 16.94 10.05 -9.74
C ARG A 104 15.97 11.21 -9.99
N ILE A 105 14.70 10.93 -10.28
CA ILE A 105 13.65 11.92 -10.52
C ILE A 105 13.43 12.79 -9.28
N LEU A 106 13.39 12.17 -8.09
CA LEU A 106 13.25 12.89 -6.82
C LEU A 106 14.41 13.86 -6.59
N LYS A 107 15.65 13.41 -6.77
CA LYS A 107 16.84 14.29 -6.64
C LYS A 107 16.83 15.44 -7.63
N GLU A 108 16.45 15.19 -8.89
CA GLU A 108 16.33 16.25 -9.90
C GLU A 108 15.24 17.26 -9.54
N TYR A 109 14.11 16.78 -9.03
CA TYR A 109 13.02 17.62 -8.56
C TYR A 109 13.41 18.47 -7.36
N GLU A 110 14.05 17.89 -6.35
CA GLU A 110 14.60 18.60 -5.19
C GLU A 110 15.60 19.68 -5.62
N ARG A 111 16.52 19.35 -6.53
CA ARG A 111 17.48 20.31 -7.08
C ARG A 111 16.80 21.48 -7.80
N ASN A 112 15.74 21.21 -8.56
CA ASN A 112 15.01 22.23 -9.32
C ASN A 112 14.07 23.08 -8.44
N THR A 113 13.64 22.56 -7.29
CA THR A 113 12.75 23.27 -6.34
C THR A 113 13.49 23.95 -5.18
N GLY A 114 14.73 23.53 -4.91
CA GLY A 114 15.53 23.87 -3.72
C GLY A 114 16.20 25.25 -3.67
N GLU A 115 15.89 26.19 -4.57
CA GLU A 115 16.55 27.52 -4.59
C GLU A 115 15.60 28.73 -4.46
N HIS A 116 14.31 28.54 -4.15
CA HIS A 116 13.46 29.68 -3.76
C HIS A 116 13.53 29.93 -2.25
N LYS A 117 14.63 30.54 -1.80
CA LYS A 117 14.66 31.20 -0.47
C LYS A 117 13.88 32.49 -0.57
N ASP A 118 12.88 32.67 0.29
CA ASP A 118 12.31 34.00 0.50
C ASP A 118 13.38 34.94 1.12
N SER A 119 13.18 36.26 1.03
CA SER A 119 14.12 37.26 1.55
C SER A 119 14.33 37.19 3.08
N SER A 120 13.69 36.24 3.75
CA SER A 120 13.73 35.98 5.19
C SER A 120 14.41 34.65 5.58
N GLY A 121 14.81 33.82 4.61
CA GLY A 121 15.54 32.57 4.87
C GLY A 121 14.68 31.42 5.41
N ASN A 122 13.35 31.47 5.27
CA ASN A 122 12.46 30.38 5.66
C ASN A 122 12.15 29.48 4.45
N PRO A 123 12.07 28.15 4.65
CA PRO A 123 11.62 27.24 3.60
C PRO A 123 10.13 27.46 3.33
N SER A 124 9.80 28.01 2.16
CA SER A 124 8.41 28.09 1.69
C SER A 124 7.86 26.68 1.43
N PRO A 125 6.61 26.37 1.80
CA PRO A 125 6.02 25.06 1.53
C PRO A 125 6.06 24.76 0.02
N LEU A 126 6.53 23.56 -0.34
CA LEU A 126 6.59 23.10 -1.73
C LEU A 126 5.20 23.26 -2.37
N SER A 127 5.09 24.20 -3.31
CA SER A 127 3.79 24.51 -3.91
C SER A 127 3.37 23.45 -4.95
N SER A 128 4.32 22.67 -5.47
CA SER A 128 4.06 21.69 -6.54
C SER A 128 4.10 20.26 -6.01
N PRO A 129 3.17 19.38 -6.46
CA PRO A 129 3.18 17.97 -6.07
C PRO A 129 4.43 17.26 -6.61
N CYS A 130 4.96 16.34 -5.81
CA CYS A 130 6.13 15.54 -6.16
C CYS A 130 5.85 14.68 -7.42
N PRO A 131 6.82 14.53 -8.34
CA PRO A 131 6.65 13.67 -9.51
C PRO A 131 6.45 12.21 -9.10
N GLN A 132 5.54 11.53 -9.80
CA GLN A 132 5.34 10.09 -9.69
C GLN A 132 6.01 9.35 -10.85
N LEU A 133 6.42 8.10 -10.61
CA LEU A 133 6.92 7.18 -11.63
C LEU A 133 5.94 6.01 -11.77
N LYS A 134 5.48 5.72 -12.99
CA LYS A 134 4.63 4.55 -13.28
C LYS A 134 5.26 3.66 -14.35
N LEU A 135 5.11 2.35 -14.19
CA LEU A 135 5.54 1.38 -15.19
C LEU A 135 4.53 1.35 -16.35
N LEU A 136 5.02 1.61 -17.55
CA LEU A 136 4.27 1.56 -18.80
C LEU A 136 4.51 0.21 -19.48
N CYS A 137 3.43 -0.55 -19.71
CA CYS A 137 3.51 -1.87 -20.32
C CYS A 137 2.32 -2.19 -21.24
N GLY A 138 2.48 -3.23 -22.06
CA GLY A 138 1.37 -3.82 -22.81
C GLY A 138 0.52 -4.73 -21.92
N ALA A 139 -0.71 -5.04 -22.33
CA ALA A 139 -1.58 -5.98 -21.60
C ALA A 139 -0.98 -7.38 -21.43
N ASP A 140 -0.19 -7.83 -22.40
CA ASP A 140 0.58 -9.07 -22.37
C ASP A 140 1.59 -9.14 -21.22
N PHE A 141 2.07 -7.98 -20.75
CA PHE A 141 2.97 -7.93 -19.60
C PHE A 141 2.27 -8.32 -18.30
N LEU A 142 0.98 -7.99 -18.14
CA LEU A 142 0.24 -8.28 -16.91
C LEU A 142 0.00 -9.78 -16.73
N ASP A 143 -0.12 -10.52 -17.83
CA ASP A 143 -0.22 -11.98 -17.79
C ASP A 143 1.06 -12.63 -17.26
N THR A 144 2.20 -11.95 -17.37
CA THR A 144 3.48 -12.47 -16.86
C THR A 144 3.52 -12.54 -15.33
N PHE A 145 2.74 -11.72 -14.62
CA PHE A 145 2.62 -11.81 -13.15
C PHE A 145 2.00 -13.14 -12.69
N GLN A 146 1.36 -13.88 -13.60
CA GLN A 146 0.76 -15.17 -13.30
C GLN A 146 1.72 -16.34 -13.52
N VAL A 147 2.85 -16.11 -14.19
CA VAL A 147 3.85 -17.15 -14.47
C VAL A 147 4.55 -17.53 -13.16
N PRO A 148 4.52 -18.81 -12.75
CA PRO A 148 5.24 -19.27 -11.57
C PRO A 148 6.73 -18.93 -11.67
N ASP A 149 7.32 -18.52 -10.54
CA ASP A 149 8.75 -18.22 -10.39
C ASP A 149 9.34 -17.11 -11.28
N LEU A 150 8.52 -16.42 -12.07
CA LEU A 150 8.96 -15.30 -12.90
C LEU A 150 9.05 -13.98 -12.14
N TRP A 151 8.20 -13.82 -11.12
CA TRP A 151 8.14 -12.63 -10.27
C TRP A 151 8.11 -13.02 -8.80
N LEU A 152 8.86 -12.30 -7.97
CA LEU A 152 8.68 -12.34 -6.53
C LEU A 152 7.38 -11.61 -6.17
N ASP A 153 6.57 -12.19 -5.27
CA ASP A 153 5.28 -11.61 -4.87
C ASP A 153 5.46 -10.17 -4.33
N ASP A 154 6.51 -9.92 -3.56
CA ASP A 154 6.85 -8.59 -3.02
C ASP A 154 7.23 -7.58 -4.13
N HIS A 155 7.86 -8.04 -5.22
CA HIS A 155 8.16 -7.16 -6.37
C HIS A 155 6.89 -6.76 -7.11
N VAL A 156 5.93 -7.68 -7.26
CA VAL A 156 4.62 -7.37 -7.88
C VAL A 156 3.85 -6.38 -7.00
N GLU A 157 3.86 -6.57 -5.69
CA GLU A 157 3.22 -5.67 -4.72
C GLU A 157 3.79 -4.25 -4.82
N GLU A 158 5.11 -4.10 -4.90
CA GLU A 158 5.73 -2.79 -5.04
C GLU A 158 5.47 -2.14 -6.41
N VAL A 159 5.64 -2.89 -7.51
CA VAL A 159 5.40 -2.37 -8.86
C VAL A 159 3.96 -1.92 -9.03
N ALA A 160 2.97 -2.74 -8.63
CA ALA A 160 1.56 -2.44 -8.82
C ALA A 160 0.99 -1.49 -7.76
N GLY A 161 1.44 -1.60 -6.51
CA GLY A 161 0.86 -0.89 -5.37
C GLY A 161 1.58 0.40 -4.96
N HIS A 162 2.91 0.47 -5.14
CA HIS A 162 3.72 1.65 -4.78
C HIS A 162 3.94 2.58 -5.97
N PHE A 163 4.49 2.06 -7.08
CA PHE A 163 4.71 2.86 -8.28
C PHE A 163 3.41 3.04 -9.09
N GLY A 164 2.76 1.92 -9.39
CA GLY A 164 1.58 1.86 -10.23
C GLY A 164 1.90 1.51 -11.69
N LEU A 165 0.88 1.00 -12.37
CA LEU A 165 0.94 0.46 -13.72
C LEU A 165 0.06 1.28 -14.67
N ILE A 166 0.57 1.57 -15.86
CA ILE A 166 -0.20 2.05 -16.99
C ILE A 166 -0.11 1.00 -18.08
N CYS A 167 -1.25 0.39 -18.36
CA CYS A 167 -1.35 -0.72 -19.29
C CYS A 167 -2.10 -0.30 -20.56
N VAL A 168 -1.54 -0.60 -21.73
CA VAL A 168 -2.21 -0.36 -23.01
C VAL A 168 -2.56 -1.70 -23.64
N SER A 169 -3.84 -1.89 -23.95
CA SER A 169 -4.32 -3.09 -24.63
C SER A 169 -3.83 -3.16 -26.07
N ARG A 170 -3.42 -4.36 -26.49
CA ARG A 170 -3.10 -4.69 -27.88
C ARG A 170 -4.24 -5.56 -28.41
N GLY A 171 -4.86 -5.15 -29.53
CA GLY A 171 -6.04 -5.80 -30.09
C GLY A 171 -5.85 -7.32 -30.22
N GLY A 172 -6.66 -8.09 -29.48
CA GLY A 172 -6.61 -9.56 -29.41
C GLY A 172 -6.53 -10.11 -27.99
N ALA A 173 -5.95 -9.37 -27.03
CA ALA A 173 -5.89 -9.76 -25.64
C ALA A 173 -7.05 -9.12 -24.85
N SER A 174 -8.20 -9.78 -24.83
CA SER A 174 -9.21 -9.51 -23.80
C SER A 174 -8.69 -10.15 -22.52
N SER A 175 -8.46 -9.37 -21.47
CA SER A 175 -8.16 -9.85 -20.11
C SER A 175 -9.40 -10.56 -19.53
N ARG A 176 -9.77 -11.71 -20.09
CA ARG A 176 -10.80 -12.58 -19.52
C ARG A 176 -10.17 -13.32 -18.36
N ALA A 177 -10.40 -12.81 -17.15
CA ALA A 177 -10.20 -13.56 -15.93
C ALA A 177 -11.02 -14.86 -16.00
N SER A 178 -10.36 -15.98 -16.26
CA SER A 178 -10.97 -17.31 -16.26
C SER A 178 -11.31 -17.69 -14.82
N ARG A 179 -12.60 -17.66 -14.48
CA ARG A 179 -13.16 -18.10 -13.20
C ARG A 179 -13.24 -19.62 -13.13
N GLY A 180 -12.35 -20.23 -12.34
CA GLY A 180 -12.58 -21.57 -11.77
C GLY A 180 -13.38 -21.43 -10.48
N ARG A 181 -14.56 -22.07 -10.39
CA ARG A 181 -15.34 -22.19 -9.16
C ARG A 181 -14.63 -23.14 -8.18
N GLY A 182 -14.36 -22.67 -6.98
CA GLY A 182 -13.92 -23.45 -5.83
C GLY A 182 -13.44 -22.51 -4.74
N GLN A 183 -13.89 -22.73 -3.50
CA GLN A 183 -13.39 -22.00 -2.34
C GLN A 183 -11.92 -22.39 -2.11
N THR A 184 -10.99 -21.58 -2.64
CA THR A 184 -9.53 -21.66 -2.42
C THR A 184 -8.97 -20.24 -2.23
N PRO A 185 -7.77 -20.07 -1.65
CA PRO A 185 -7.16 -18.76 -1.44
C PRO A 185 -7.18 -17.92 -2.71
N LEU A 186 -7.43 -16.61 -2.60
CA LEU A 186 -7.53 -15.67 -3.73
C LEU A 186 -6.44 -15.95 -4.77
N SER A 187 -6.85 -16.14 -6.03
CA SER A 187 -5.92 -16.29 -7.16
C SER A 187 -5.01 -15.06 -7.29
N ARG A 188 -3.78 -15.22 -7.78
CA ARG A 188 -2.82 -14.10 -7.95
C ARG A 188 -3.41 -12.86 -8.66
N PRO A 189 -4.26 -12.98 -9.71
CA PRO A 189 -4.94 -11.83 -10.31
C PRO A 189 -5.90 -11.10 -9.36
N GLN A 190 -6.60 -11.82 -8.48
CA GLN A 190 -7.47 -11.21 -7.46
C GLN A 190 -6.65 -10.49 -6.39
N LYS A 191 -5.47 -11.02 -6.04
CA LYS A 191 -4.50 -10.33 -5.15
C LYS A 191 -3.96 -9.04 -5.79
N ILE A 192 -3.64 -9.06 -7.09
CA ILE A 192 -3.17 -7.86 -7.82
C ILE A 192 -4.28 -6.81 -7.93
N ALA A 193 -5.53 -7.23 -8.19
CA ALA A 193 -6.67 -6.31 -8.22
C ALA A 193 -6.91 -5.64 -6.86
N THR A 194 -6.66 -6.32 -5.74
CA THR A 194 -6.72 -5.71 -4.39
C THR A 194 -5.54 -4.81 -4.06
N LEU A 195 -4.42 -4.93 -4.78
CA LEU A 195 -3.22 -4.10 -4.61
C LEU A 195 -3.26 -2.82 -5.44
N LEU A 196 -4.11 -2.77 -6.47
CA LEU A 196 -4.38 -1.52 -7.16
C LEU A 196 -5.09 -0.56 -6.20
N LYS A 197 -4.55 0.65 -6.10
CA LYS A 197 -5.20 1.78 -5.42
C LYS A 197 -5.98 2.54 -6.49
N PRO A 198 -7.28 2.29 -6.68
CA PRO A 198 -8.05 3.01 -7.67
C PRO A 198 -8.29 4.44 -7.22
N ASP A 199 -8.11 5.39 -8.14
CA ASP A 199 -8.46 6.79 -7.88
C ASP A 199 -9.99 6.94 -7.88
N LYS A 200 -10.52 7.86 -7.08
CA LYS A 200 -11.96 8.14 -7.02
C LYS A 200 -12.22 9.61 -7.31
N ASP A 201 -13.05 9.87 -8.31
CA ASP A 201 -13.61 11.19 -8.61
C ASP A 201 -15.09 11.18 -8.17
N ILE A 202 -15.42 12.04 -7.20
CA ILE A 202 -16.75 12.09 -6.59
C ILE A 202 -17.34 13.48 -6.82
N SER A 203 -18.46 13.55 -7.55
CA SER A 203 -19.24 14.76 -7.70
C SER A 203 -20.54 14.65 -6.93
N HIS A 204 -20.87 15.68 -6.16
CA HIS A 204 -22.05 15.72 -5.29
C HIS A 204 -22.86 17.00 -5.56
N VAL A 205 -24.11 16.85 -5.98
CA VAL A 205 -25.05 17.95 -6.19
C VAL A 205 -26.38 17.61 -5.51
N GLY A 206 -26.64 18.17 -4.34
CA GLY A 206 -27.88 17.93 -3.60
C GLY A 206 -27.98 16.49 -3.08
N ASP A 207 -28.98 15.74 -3.53
CA ASP A 207 -29.14 14.31 -3.23
C ASP A 207 -28.53 13.40 -4.32
N HIS A 208 -28.00 13.98 -5.40
CA HIS A 208 -27.39 13.27 -6.52
C HIS A 208 -25.88 13.17 -6.33
N ILE A 209 -25.35 11.95 -6.37
CA ILE A 209 -23.92 11.66 -6.21
C ILE A 209 -23.46 10.76 -7.35
N VAL A 210 -22.32 11.13 -7.95
CA VAL A 210 -21.63 10.30 -8.94
C VAL A 210 -20.24 9.96 -8.42
N ILE A 211 -19.95 8.68 -8.28
CA ILE A 211 -18.64 8.15 -7.88
C ILE A 211 -18.02 7.45 -9.09
N LYS A 212 -16.95 8.01 -9.64
CA LYS A 212 -16.13 7.38 -10.69
C LYS A 212 -14.89 6.79 -10.05
N THR A 213 -14.82 5.47 -10.01
CA THR A 213 -13.63 4.73 -9.58
C THR A 213 -12.79 4.44 -10.82
N LEU A 214 -11.61 5.05 -10.90
CA LEU A 214 -10.66 4.91 -11.99
C LEU A 214 -9.60 3.89 -11.58
N SER A 215 -9.39 2.85 -12.38
CA SER A 215 -8.37 1.83 -12.07
C SER A 215 -7.68 1.36 -13.35
N THR A 216 -6.48 0.79 -13.20
CA THR A 216 -5.70 0.25 -14.32
C THR A 216 -6.45 -0.83 -15.10
N PHE A 217 -7.38 -1.56 -14.47
CA PHE A 217 -8.10 -2.67 -15.12
C PHE A 217 -9.48 -2.26 -15.65
N LYS A 218 -10.23 -1.43 -14.92
CA LYS A 218 -11.57 -0.98 -15.32
C LYS A 218 -12.00 0.27 -14.58
N ASN A 219 -12.55 1.24 -15.31
CA ASN A 219 -13.24 2.38 -14.72
C ASN A 219 -14.68 1.99 -14.41
N TYR A 220 -15.16 2.41 -13.24
CA TYR A 220 -16.48 2.08 -12.73
C TYR A 220 -17.20 3.35 -12.30
N ASN A 221 -18.39 3.59 -12.85
CA ASN A 221 -19.18 4.79 -12.56
C ASN A 221 -20.46 4.39 -11.82
N MET A 222 -20.61 4.89 -10.59
CA MET A 222 -21.87 4.81 -9.86
C MET A 222 -22.55 6.17 -9.94
N ASP A 223 -23.77 6.20 -10.46
CA ASP A 223 -24.59 7.40 -10.58
C ASP A 223 -25.92 7.11 -9.87
N PHE A 224 -26.18 7.81 -8.77
CA PHE A 224 -27.33 7.52 -7.92
C PHE A 224 -27.85 8.75 -7.19
N HIS A 225 -29.12 8.65 -6.76
CA HIS A 225 -29.68 9.55 -5.77
C HIS A 225 -29.68 8.87 -4.40
N VAL A 226 -29.19 9.57 -3.38
CA VAL A 226 -29.15 9.08 -2.01
C VAL A 226 -30.56 8.73 -1.53
N GLY A 227 -30.70 7.56 -0.90
CA GLY A 227 -31.96 7.02 -0.40
C GLY A 227 -32.85 6.37 -1.45
N LYS A 228 -32.47 6.41 -2.74
CA LYS A 228 -33.18 5.70 -3.81
C LYS A 228 -32.47 4.40 -4.18
N GLU A 229 -33.27 3.39 -4.43
CA GLU A 229 -32.79 2.10 -4.93
C GLU A 229 -32.55 2.22 -6.45
N PHE A 230 -31.42 1.71 -6.92
CA PHE A 230 -31.08 1.69 -8.34
C PHE A 230 -30.45 0.36 -8.74
N GLU A 231 -30.50 0.04 -10.02
CA GLU A 231 -29.86 -1.15 -10.57
C GLU A 231 -28.37 -0.86 -10.81
N GLU A 232 -27.50 -1.55 -10.08
CA GLU A 232 -26.06 -1.45 -10.21
C GLU A 232 -25.56 -2.48 -11.24
N ASP A 233 -24.98 -1.98 -12.35
CA ASP A 233 -24.36 -2.83 -13.36
C ASP A 233 -22.95 -3.24 -12.92
N LEU A 234 -22.85 -4.43 -12.32
CA LEU A 234 -21.57 -5.05 -11.94
C LEU A 234 -20.92 -5.84 -13.09
N SER A 235 -21.27 -5.55 -14.35
CA SER A 235 -20.60 -6.14 -15.51
C SER A 235 -19.08 -6.03 -15.34
N GLY A 236 -18.34 -7.13 -15.53
CA GLY A 236 -16.89 -7.21 -15.34
C GLY A 236 -16.36 -7.27 -13.90
N VAL A 237 -17.18 -7.08 -12.86
CA VAL A 237 -16.83 -7.49 -11.47
C VAL A 237 -17.40 -8.88 -11.20
N ASP A 238 -18.71 -9.07 -11.46
CA ASP A 238 -19.30 -10.41 -11.45
C ASP A 238 -20.40 -10.71 -12.48
N ASP A 239 -20.70 -9.78 -13.39
CA ASP A 239 -21.73 -9.90 -14.43
C ASP A 239 -23.16 -10.11 -13.90
N ARG A 240 -23.42 -9.77 -12.63
CA ARG A 240 -24.77 -9.75 -12.05
C ARG A 240 -25.35 -8.34 -12.02
N LYS A 241 -26.67 -8.27 -12.07
CA LYS A 241 -27.46 -7.06 -11.77
C LYS A 241 -27.82 -7.12 -10.29
N CYS A 242 -27.44 -6.07 -9.55
CA CYS A 242 -27.70 -5.97 -8.12
C CYS A 242 -28.56 -4.75 -7.85
N MET A 243 -29.55 -4.87 -6.96
CA MET A 243 -30.29 -3.70 -6.49
C MET A 243 -29.52 -3.07 -5.35
N THR A 244 -29.11 -1.81 -5.53
CA THR A 244 -28.24 -1.10 -4.61
C THR A 244 -28.96 0.10 -4.04
N THR A 245 -28.82 0.31 -2.74
CA THR A 245 -29.29 1.53 -2.05
C THR A 245 -28.13 2.15 -1.31
N ILE A 246 -28.00 3.47 -1.41
CA ILE A 246 -26.96 4.21 -0.71
C ILE A 246 -27.62 5.27 0.17
N SER A 247 -27.27 5.31 1.45
CA SER A 247 -27.85 6.21 2.44
C SER A 247 -26.76 6.84 3.32
N TRP A 248 -27.08 7.97 3.94
CA TRP A 248 -26.23 8.55 4.98
C TRP A 248 -26.44 7.83 6.33
N ASP A 249 -25.35 7.49 7.00
CA ASP A 249 -25.30 7.12 8.41
C ASP A 249 -24.33 8.07 9.12
N GLY A 250 -24.87 9.11 9.75
CA GLY A 250 -24.07 10.24 10.25
C GLY A 250 -23.33 10.95 9.13
N ASP A 251 -22.00 10.98 9.22
CA ASP A 251 -21.06 11.53 8.22
C ASP A 251 -20.58 10.50 7.19
N LYS A 252 -21.13 9.28 7.22
CA LYS A 252 -20.71 8.16 6.36
C LYS A 252 -21.74 7.87 5.28
N LEU A 253 -21.24 7.56 4.09
CA LEU A 253 -22.03 7.04 2.98
C LEU A 253 -22.05 5.51 3.07
N VAL A 254 -23.21 4.92 3.32
CA VAL A 254 -23.38 3.47 3.46
C VAL A 254 -24.10 2.91 2.25
N CYS A 255 -23.46 1.99 1.56
CA CYS A 255 -24.00 1.25 0.43
C CYS A 255 -24.42 -0.16 0.87
N VAL A 256 -25.66 -0.51 0.53
CA VAL A 256 -26.22 -1.84 0.74
C VAL A 256 -26.58 -2.43 -0.61
N GLN A 257 -25.95 -3.55 -0.94
CA GLN A 257 -26.17 -4.30 -2.16
C GLN A 257 -27.08 -5.50 -1.87
N LYS A 258 -28.32 -5.46 -2.38
CA LYS A 258 -29.27 -6.57 -2.25
C LYS A 258 -29.02 -7.59 -3.37
N GLY A 259 -28.66 -8.82 -2.99
CA GLY A 259 -28.37 -9.94 -3.90
C GLY A 259 -28.21 -11.26 -3.14
N GLU A 260 -27.62 -12.28 -3.77
CA GLU A 260 -27.44 -13.64 -3.19
C GLU A 260 -26.51 -13.68 -1.95
N ILE A 261 -25.73 -12.63 -1.72
CA ILE A 261 -24.80 -12.51 -0.59
C ILE A 261 -25.39 -11.50 0.40
N GLU A 262 -25.88 -12.02 1.52
CA GLU A 262 -26.40 -11.20 2.62
C GLU A 262 -25.28 -10.35 3.24
N GLY A 263 -25.58 -9.08 3.56
CA GLY A 263 -24.60 -8.16 4.17
C GLY A 263 -23.57 -7.56 3.22
N ARG A 264 -23.68 -7.78 1.90
CA ARG A 264 -22.76 -7.19 0.91
C ARG A 264 -22.97 -5.67 0.82
N GLY A 265 -21.88 -4.92 0.94
CA GLY A 265 -21.93 -3.46 0.86
C GLY A 265 -20.59 -2.81 1.13
N TRP A 266 -20.60 -1.49 1.23
CA TRP A 266 -19.44 -0.71 1.60
C TRP A 266 -19.84 0.55 2.37
N THR A 267 -18.88 1.10 3.11
CA THR A 267 -19.04 2.38 3.81
C THR A 267 -17.88 3.30 3.43
N HIS A 268 -18.20 4.50 2.95
CA HIS A 268 -17.24 5.59 2.72
C HIS A 268 -17.40 6.67 3.78
N TRP A 269 -16.29 7.25 4.22
CA TRP A 269 -16.30 8.47 5.02
C TRP A 269 -15.04 9.29 4.74
N VAL A 270 -15.09 10.58 5.03
CA VAL A 270 -13.96 11.49 4.87
C VAL A 270 -13.51 11.93 6.26
N ASP A 271 -12.22 11.78 6.54
CA ASP A 271 -11.58 12.33 7.75
C ASP A 271 -10.44 13.26 7.31
N GLY A 272 -10.65 14.57 7.45
CA GLY A 272 -9.75 15.59 6.88
C GLY A 272 -9.67 15.50 5.34
N ASP A 273 -8.47 15.26 4.83
CA ASP A 273 -8.18 15.09 3.39
C ASP A 273 -8.16 13.61 2.96
N GLU A 274 -8.49 12.67 3.85
CA GLU A 274 -8.45 11.23 3.58
C GLU A 274 -9.86 10.67 3.31
N LEU A 275 -10.03 9.97 2.18
CA LEU A 275 -11.23 9.18 1.88
C LEU A 275 -11.03 7.74 2.34
N HIS A 276 -11.81 7.32 3.33
CA HIS A 276 -11.78 5.96 3.85
C HIS A 276 -12.85 5.09 3.17
N LEU A 277 -12.53 3.80 3.02
CA LEU A 277 -13.42 2.79 2.48
C LEU A 277 -13.35 1.53 3.35
N LEU A 278 -14.51 1.10 3.85
CA LEU A 278 -14.71 -0.20 4.47
C LEU A 278 -15.61 -1.05 3.58
N SER A 279 -15.10 -2.14 3.03
CA SER A 279 -15.91 -3.13 2.32
C SER A 279 -16.41 -4.17 3.33
N ALA A 280 -17.72 -4.27 3.52
CA ALA A 280 -18.30 -5.15 4.53
C ALA A 280 -19.00 -6.36 3.88
N LEU A 281 -18.82 -7.52 4.53
CA LEU A 281 -19.87 -8.53 4.67
C LEU A 281 -20.43 -8.29 6.08
N ILE A 282 -21.44 -7.44 6.20
CA ILE A 282 -21.99 -7.02 7.51
C ILE A 282 -22.54 -8.26 8.24
N PRO A 283 -22.11 -8.57 9.48
CA PRO A 283 -22.73 -9.62 10.28
C PRO A 283 -24.20 -9.27 10.62
N PRO A 284 -25.11 -10.25 10.77
CA PRO A 284 -26.56 -10.01 10.86
C PRO A 284 -27.06 -9.18 12.06
N ASP A 285 -26.20 -8.79 13.01
CA ASP A 285 -26.66 -8.32 14.33
C ASP A 285 -26.82 -6.79 14.45
N CYS A 286 -26.53 -6.01 13.41
CA CYS A 286 -26.64 -4.55 13.48
C CYS A 286 -27.97 -3.96 12.96
N ILE A 287 -28.99 -4.76 12.66
CA ILE A 287 -30.29 -4.25 12.17
C ILE A 287 -31.45 -4.76 13.04
N LYS A 288 -31.48 -4.48 14.36
CA LYS A 288 -32.74 -4.33 15.14
C LYS A 288 -32.53 -3.48 16.41
N ALA A 289 -32.67 -2.16 16.28
CA ALA A 289 -33.03 -1.30 17.42
C ALA A 289 -34.47 -0.80 17.22
N GLY A 290 -35.39 -1.25 18.08
CA GLY A 290 -36.78 -0.81 18.07
C GLY A 290 -37.60 -1.49 19.17
N GLY A 291 -37.55 -0.95 20.39
CA GLY A 291 -38.43 -1.35 21.50
C GLY A 291 -37.96 -0.88 22.87
N HIS A 292 -38.68 0.08 23.46
CA HIS A 292 -38.47 0.64 24.81
C HIS A 292 -39.20 -0.20 25.91
N PRO A 293 -39.04 0.08 27.23
CA PRO A 293 -38.63 -0.91 28.25
C PRO A 293 -39.73 -1.32 29.25
N ALA A 294 -39.49 -2.41 30.03
CA ALA A 294 -39.91 -2.67 31.43
C ALA A 294 -39.70 -4.15 31.82
N PRO A 295 -39.82 -4.57 33.11
CA PRO A 295 -39.19 -4.10 34.33
C PRO A 295 -38.52 -5.25 35.15
N PHE A 296 -37.90 -4.91 36.28
CA PHE A 296 -37.28 -5.77 37.31
C PHE A 296 -37.99 -7.11 37.63
N PRO A 297 -37.23 -8.08 38.17
CA PRO A 297 -37.52 -8.47 39.55
C PRO A 297 -36.28 -8.50 40.47
N SER A 298 -36.55 -8.22 41.74
CA SER A 298 -35.61 -8.11 42.84
C SER A 298 -35.42 -9.43 43.61
N ILE A 299 -34.20 -9.59 44.14
CA ILE A 299 -33.78 -10.28 45.38
C ILE A 299 -33.84 -11.83 45.42
N HIS A 300 -32.65 -12.44 45.48
CA HIS A 300 -32.28 -13.23 46.66
C HIS A 300 -30.78 -13.14 46.96
N CYS A 301 -30.50 -12.74 48.20
CA CYS A 301 -29.20 -12.65 48.86
C CYS A 301 -28.76 -14.04 49.35
N LEU A 302 -27.54 -14.48 49.03
CA LEU A 302 -26.83 -15.52 49.79
C LEU A 302 -25.33 -15.20 49.85
N LYS A 303 -24.98 -14.58 50.98
CA LYS A 303 -23.77 -14.68 51.81
C LYS A 303 -22.39 -14.84 51.16
N SER A 304 -21.60 -13.80 51.42
CA SER A 304 -20.14 -13.77 51.58
C SER A 304 -19.57 -15.01 52.25
N THR A 305 -18.53 -15.58 51.62
CA THR A 305 -17.41 -16.19 52.32
C THR A 305 -16.14 -15.48 51.87
N HIS A 306 -15.54 -14.73 52.78
CA HIS A 306 -14.19 -14.21 52.67
C HIS A 306 -13.21 -15.34 52.36
N THR A 307 -12.40 -15.18 51.33
CA THR A 307 -11.07 -15.78 51.28
C THR A 307 -10.09 -14.65 51.00
N SER A 308 -9.10 -14.54 51.87
CA SER A 308 -8.14 -13.45 51.93
C SER A 308 -7.18 -13.45 50.73
N ALA A 309 -7.11 -12.28 50.10
CA ALA A 309 -5.96 -11.63 49.46
C ALA A 309 -5.06 -12.47 48.52
N SER A 310 -5.13 -12.13 47.24
CA SER A 310 -3.93 -11.90 46.43
C SER A 310 -3.89 -10.39 46.11
N PRO A 311 -2.73 -9.71 46.18
CA PRO A 311 -2.68 -8.28 45.93
C PRO A 311 -3.17 -8.00 44.50
N ALA A 312 -4.00 -6.97 44.34
CA ALA A 312 -4.41 -6.48 43.03
C ALA A 312 -3.15 -6.33 42.17
N ALA A 313 -3.05 -7.12 41.11
CA ALA A 313 -2.00 -6.97 40.13
C ALA A 313 -2.08 -5.51 39.65
N ILE A 314 -1.00 -4.77 39.89
CA ILE A 314 -0.81 -3.43 39.34
C ILE A 314 -1.02 -3.61 37.84
N MET A 315 -2.07 -3.00 37.29
CA MET A 315 -2.28 -3.11 35.84
C MET A 315 -1.03 -2.55 35.16
N PRO A 316 -0.41 -3.31 34.25
CA PRO A 316 0.76 -2.85 33.53
C PRO A 316 0.41 -1.59 32.71
N ALA A 317 1.41 -0.80 32.36
CA ALA A 317 1.22 0.47 31.65
C ALA A 317 0.29 0.31 30.43
N ASP A 318 -0.62 1.27 30.21
CA ASP A 318 -1.52 1.27 29.07
C ASP A 318 -0.80 1.84 27.83
N PHE A 319 -0.57 0.99 26.85
CA PHE A 319 0.09 1.36 25.59
C PHE A 319 -0.89 1.86 24.52
N SER A 320 -2.20 1.82 24.80
CA SER A 320 -3.23 2.15 23.83
C SER A 320 -3.07 3.56 23.27
N GLY A 321 -3.23 3.68 21.96
CA GLY A 321 -3.21 4.97 21.28
C GLY A 321 -2.48 4.95 19.96
N LYS A 322 -2.36 6.15 19.38
CA LYS A 322 -1.67 6.42 18.12
C LYS A 322 -0.35 7.12 18.41
N TRP A 323 0.74 6.56 17.93
CA TRP A 323 2.11 6.96 18.22
C TRP A 323 2.84 7.25 16.91
N ILE A 324 3.40 8.44 16.76
CA ILE A 324 4.06 8.89 15.52
C ILE A 324 5.56 8.88 15.74
N LEU A 325 6.31 8.25 14.82
CA LEU A 325 7.76 8.16 14.88
C LEU A 325 8.37 9.57 14.92
N GLU A 326 9.17 9.84 15.96
CA GLU A 326 9.89 11.09 16.17
C GLU A 326 11.40 10.90 15.91
N ASN A 327 11.96 9.77 16.36
CA ASN A 327 13.38 9.46 16.18
C ASN A 327 13.61 7.97 15.85
N ASN A 328 14.68 7.68 15.11
CA ASN A 328 15.03 6.34 14.65
C ASN A 328 16.55 6.17 14.51
N ASP A 329 17.19 5.66 15.57
CA ASP A 329 18.65 5.56 15.67
C ASP A 329 19.13 4.15 15.31
N ILE A 330 20.20 4.05 14.51
CA ILE A 330 20.90 2.79 14.16
C ILE A 330 20.03 1.82 13.30
N PHE A 331 18.89 2.27 12.79
CA PHE A 331 17.96 1.44 12.02
C PHE A 331 18.57 0.85 10.75
N GLU A 332 19.40 1.61 10.03
CA GLU A 332 20.03 1.09 8.81
C GLU A 332 20.95 -0.11 9.11
N GLU A 333 21.73 -0.06 10.20
CA GLU A 333 22.59 -1.17 10.61
C GLU A 333 21.77 -2.37 11.07
N TYR A 334 20.67 -2.13 11.79
CA TYR A 334 19.73 -3.19 12.17
C TYR A 334 19.16 -3.91 10.94
N LEU A 335 18.72 -3.17 9.92
CA LEU A 335 18.20 -3.76 8.69
C LEU A 335 19.30 -4.50 7.89
N LYS A 336 20.57 -4.05 7.95
CA LYS A 336 21.69 -4.79 7.33
C LYS A 336 21.86 -6.15 7.97
N VAL A 337 21.82 -6.23 9.29
CA VAL A 337 21.94 -7.50 10.03
C VAL A 337 20.76 -8.43 9.73
N LEU A 338 19.59 -7.90 9.42
CA LEU A 338 18.45 -8.70 8.93
C LEU A 338 18.58 -9.17 7.47
N ASP A 339 19.72 -8.91 6.81
CA ASP A 339 19.97 -9.22 5.40
C ASP A 339 19.02 -8.49 4.42
N ILE A 340 18.44 -7.36 4.83
CA ILE A 340 17.58 -6.55 3.98
C ILE A 340 18.44 -5.79 2.97
N ASP A 341 18.07 -5.82 1.69
CA ASP A 341 18.87 -5.23 0.60
C ASP A 341 19.04 -3.71 0.73
N PHE A 342 20.12 -3.18 0.16
CA PHE A 342 20.49 -1.77 0.28
C PHE A 342 19.36 -0.80 -0.11
N ALA A 343 18.59 -1.10 -1.16
CA ALA A 343 17.53 -0.20 -1.63
C ALA A 343 16.36 -0.19 -0.64
N THR A 344 15.91 -1.36 -0.18
CA THR A 344 14.86 -1.48 0.83
C THR A 344 15.24 -0.78 2.13
N ARG A 345 16.52 -0.85 2.55
CA ARG A 345 17.01 -0.11 3.72
C ARG A 345 16.89 1.40 3.54
N LYS A 346 17.27 1.93 2.36
CA LYS A 346 17.21 3.38 2.09
C LYS A 346 15.78 3.92 2.02
N ILE A 347 14.83 3.08 1.61
CA ILE A 347 13.41 3.41 1.70
C ILE A 347 12.98 3.38 3.17
N ALA A 348 13.24 2.29 3.88
CA ALA A 348 12.80 2.11 5.27
C ALA A 348 13.24 3.24 6.21
N ILE A 349 14.45 3.80 6.04
CA ILE A 349 14.95 4.93 6.84
C ILE A 349 14.26 6.28 6.54
N SER A 350 13.67 6.45 5.35
CA SER A 350 13.02 7.71 4.95
C SER A 350 11.53 7.76 5.29
N LEU A 351 10.97 6.64 5.75
CA LEU A 351 9.56 6.53 6.08
C LEU A 351 9.27 7.07 7.48
N SER A 352 8.29 7.96 7.57
CA SER A 352 7.57 8.19 8.82
C SER A 352 6.70 6.97 9.12
N GLN A 353 6.75 6.47 10.35
CA GLN A 353 5.92 5.36 10.80
C GLN A 353 4.93 5.82 11.86
N THR A 354 3.73 5.26 11.85
CA THR A 354 2.72 5.46 12.89
C THR A 354 2.31 4.12 13.48
N LYS A 355 2.42 3.97 14.80
CA LYS A 355 1.91 2.79 15.51
C LYS A 355 0.53 3.08 16.08
N VAL A 356 -0.41 2.18 15.86
CA VAL A 356 -1.72 2.16 16.51
C VAL A 356 -1.76 0.92 17.37
N ILE A 357 -1.79 1.11 18.69
CA ILE A 357 -1.82 0.03 19.66
C ILE A 357 -3.20 -0.02 20.30
N SER A 358 -3.79 -1.21 20.32
CA SER A 358 -4.99 -1.53 21.06
C SER A 358 -4.64 -2.59 22.11
N GLN A 359 -4.87 -2.27 23.39
CA GLN A 359 -4.64 -3.17 24.50
C GLN A 359 -5.98 -3.52 25.16
N ASP A 360 -6.26 -4.82 25.23
CA ASP A 360 -7.40 -5.40 25.95
C ASP A 360 -6.87 -6.41 26.95
N GLU A 361 -6.64 -5.96 28.19
CA GLU A 361 -5.95 -6.71 29.24
C GLU A 361 -4.56 -7.20 28.77
N ASP A 362 -4.43 -8.52 28.55
CA ASP A 362 -3.21 -9.19 28.08
C ASP A 362 -3.17 -9.36 26.55
N LYS A 363 -4.23 -8.96 25.83
CA LYS A 363 -4.29 -9.03 24.37
C LYS A 363 -3.88 -7.71 23.75
N PHE A 364 -2.95 -7.78 22.81
CA PHE A 364 -2.45 -6.63 22.10
C PHE A 364 -2.68 -6.80 20.60
N THR A 365 -3.08 -5.70 19.96
CA THR A 365 -3.01 -5.53 18.52
C THR A 365 -2.18 -4.29 18.23
N VAL A 366 -1.05 -4.49 17.56
CA VAL A 366 -0.11 -3.44 17.17
C VAL A 366 -0.12 -3.32 15.65
N LYS A 367 -0.61 -2.19 15.14
CA LYS A 367 -0.57 -1.84 13.71
C LYS A 367 0.53 -0.82 13.49
N THR A 368 1.57 -1.20 12.76
CA THR A 368 2.61 -0.27 12.27
C THR A 368 2.24 0.15 10.85
N LEU A 369 1.96 1.44 10.67
CA LEU A 369 1.51 2.04 9.42
C LEU A 369 2.65 2.87 8.81
N SER A 370 2.91 2.70 7.53
CA SER A 370 3.84 3.54 6.76
C SER A 370 3.35 3.72 5.33
N THR A 371 3.94 4.67 4.59
CA THR A 371 3.60 4.89 3.17
C THR A 371 4.11 3.77 2.25
N PHE A 372 4.94 2.86 2.78
CA PHE A 372 5.52 1.74 2.04
C PHE A 372 4.85 0.41 2.39
N ARG A 373 4.87 0.01 3.67
CA ARG A 373 4.32 -1.26 4.14
C ARG A 373 3.64 -1.12 5.48
N ASN A 374 2.45 -1.70 5.60
CA ASN A 374 1.72 -1.78 6.85
C ASN A 374 1.90 -3.18 7.43
N TYR A 375 2.13 -3.24 8.73
CA TYR A 375 2.34 -4.48 9.47
C TYR A 375 1.39 -4.53 10.66
N GLU A 376 0.70 -5.66 10.82
CA GLU A 376 -0.21 -5.88 11.95
C GLU A 376 0.23 -7.13 12.72
N LEU A 377 0.45 -6.95 14.01
CA LEU A 377 0.84 -8.01 14.93
C LEU A 377 -0.21 -8.10 16.05
N SER A 378 -0.79 -9.28 16.24
CA SER A 378 -1.68 -9.54 17.37
C SER A 378 -1.12 -10.68 18.22
N PHE A 379 -1.08 -10.49 19.53
CA PHE A 379 -0.54 -11.46 20.47
C PHE A 379 -1.23 -11.38 21.83
N THR A 380 -1.10 -12.45 22.61
CA THR A 380 -1.48 -12.49 24.03
C THR A 380 -0.20 -12.58 24.85
N VAL A 381 -0.03 -11.71 25.84
CA VAL A 381 1.16 -11.70 26.70
C VAL A 381 1.27 -13.04 27.44
N GLY A 382 2.49 -13.58 27.51
CA GLY A 382 2.80 -14.88 28.12
C GLY A 382 2.50 -16.09 27.24
N VAL A 383 1.93 -15.90 26.05
CA VAL A 383 1.60 -16.98 25.11
C VAL A 383 2.57 -16.93 23.93
N GLU A 384 3.20 -18.07 23.65
CA GLU A 384 4.08 -18.23 22.47
C GLU A 384 3.25 -18.38 21.19
N PHE A 385 3.69 -17.76 20.10
CA PHE A 385 3.03 -17.82 18.80
C PHE A 385 4.04 -17.83 17.65
N ASP A 386 3.63 -18.36 16.50
CA ASP A 386 4.42 -18.30 15.27
C ASP A 386 4.13 -17.01 14.51
N GLU A 387 5.19 -16.30 14.13
CA GLU A 387 5.13 -15.05 13.36
C GLU A 387 5.86 -15.26 12.03
N HIS A 388 5.21 -14.92 10.93
CA HIS A 388 5.87 -14.79 9.64
C HIS A 388 6.16 -13.31 9.39
N THR A 389 7.43 -12.91 9.38
CA THR A 389 7.86 -11.51 9.21
C THR A 389 7.82 -11.09 7.74
N LYS A 390 6.70 -11.42 7.09
CA LYS A 390 6.47 -11.19 5.67
C LYS A 390 6.69 -9.73 5.37
N GLY A 391 7.64 -9.48 4.49
CA GLY A 391 7.89 -8.15 4.02
C GLY A 391 8.73 -7.22 4.88
N LEU A 392 9.27 -7.75 5.97
CA LEU A 392 10.47 -7.22 6.60
C LEU A 392 11.68 -7.99 6.08
N ASP A 393 11.82 -9.23 6.56
CA ASP A 393 12.92 -10.13 6.21
C ASP A 393 12.45 -11.55 5.84
N ASN A 394 11.13 -11.74 5.77
CA ASN A 394 10.47 -12.92 5.21
C ASN A 394 10.83 -14.25 5.90
N ARG A 395 11.01 -14.22 7.23
CA ARG A 395 11.37 -15.39 8.04
C ARG A 395 10.16 -15.91 8.82
N ASN A 396 10.20 -17.20 9.17
CA ASN A 396 9.27 -17.78 10.14
C ASN A 396 9.99 -17.87 11.48
N ILE A 397 9.44 -17.20 12.48
CA ILE A 397 10.02 -17.07 13.80
C ILE A 397 8.97 -17.42 14.86
N LYS A 398 9.44 -17.76 16.04
CA LYS A 398 8.61 -18.10 17.19
C LYS A 398 8.79 -17.03 18.25
N CYS A 399 7.69 -16.40 18.63
CA CYS A 399 7.67 -15.18 19.42
C CYS A 399 7.01 -15.41 20.77
N LEU A 400 7.60 -14.83 21.81
CA LEU A 400 7.04 -14.80 23.16
C LEU A 400 7.17 -13.39 23.70
N VAL A 401 6.03 -12.79 24.04
CA VAL A 401 5.97 -11.46 24.66
C VAL A 401 5.70 -11.60 26.15
N THR A 402 6.49 -10.95 27.00
CA THR A 402 6.37 -10.97 28.46
C THR A 402 6.54 -9.57 29.04
N TRP A 403 6.00 -9.36 30.24
CA TRP A 403 6.26 -8.17 31.03
C TRP A 403 7.60 -8.28 31.77
N GLU A 404 8.44 -7.27 31.64
CA GLU A 404 9.61 -7.03 32.50
C GLU A 404 9.43 -5.68 33.21
N GLY A 405 8.82 -5.71 34.39
CA GLY A 405 8.38 -4.49 35.08
C GLY A 405 7.25 -3.79 34.30
N ASP A 406 7.49 -2.55 33.87
CA ASP A 406 6.59 -1.75 33.04
C ASP A 406 6.87 -1.86 31.54
N LYS A 407 7.75 -2.78 31.14
CA LYS A 407 8.20 -2.96 29.75
C LYS A 407 7.61 -4.22 29.14
N LEU A 408 7.19 -4.13 27.88
CA LEU A 408 6.85 -5.29 27.06
C LEU A 408 8.10 -5.76 26.34
N VAL A 409 8.49 -7.02 26.55
CA VAL A 409 9.68 -7.62 25.93
C VAL A 409 9.27 -8.81 25.09
N CYS A 410 9.63 -8.80 23.82
CA CYS A 410 9.45 -9.91 22.90
C CYS A 410 10.78 -10.58 22.59
N THR A 411 10.86 -11.88 22.84
CA THR A 411 11.95 -12.73 22.33
C THR A 411 11.50 -13.38 21.04
N GLN A 412 12.30 -13.28 19.98
CA GLN A 412 12.04 -13.89 18.68
C GLN A 412 13.08 -14.99 18.41
N LYS A 413 12.65 -16.25 18.38
CA LYS A 413 13.50 -17.40 18.08
C LYS A 413 13.39 -17.77 16.61
N GLY A 414 14.51 -17.87 15.90
CA GLY A 414 14.55 -18.20 14.49
C GLY A 414 15.98 -18.35 13.99
N GLU A 415 16.21 -17.97 12.73
CA GLU A 415 17.52 -18.05 12.07
C GLU A 415 18.54 -17.05 12.63
N LYS A 416 18.08 -15.88 13.09
CA LYS A 416 18.93 -14.81 13.63
C LYS A 416 19.01 -14.89 15.15
N ASP A 417 20.22 -14.82 15.68
CA ASP A 417 20.49 -14.81 17.12
C ASP A 417 20.10 -13.46 17.75
N ASN A 418 19.82 -13.48 19.06
CA ASN A 418 19.49 -12.29 19.86
C ASN A 418 18.39 -11.38 19.25
N ARG A 419 17.47 -11.98 18.49
CA ARG A 419 16.40 -11.23 17.85
C ARG A 419 15.26 -10.97 18.83
N GLY A 420 14.82 -9.73 18.91
CA GLY A 420 13.74 -9.35 19.80
C GLY A 420 13.40 -7.87 19.74
N TRP A 421 12.45 -7.47 20.57
CA TRP A 421 12.12 -6.06 20.76
C TRP A 421 11.62 -5.77 22.16
N LYS A 422 11.74 -4.52 22.60
CA LYS A 422 11.27 -4.04 23.90
C LYS A 422 10.56 -2.71 23.75
N HIS A 423 9.33 -2.62 24.26
CA HIS A 423 8.55 -1.39 24.33
C HIS A 423 8.42 -0.90 25.78
N TRP A 424 8.52 0.41 25.98
CA TRP A 424 8.23 1.05 27.26
C TRP A 424 7.79 2.51 27.05
N ILE A 425 7.12 3.07 28.05
CA ILE A 425 6.64 4.46 28.00
C ILE A 425 7.38 5.28 29.03
N GLU A 426 7.92 6.43 28.62
CA GLU A 426 8.44 7.46 29.52
C GLU A 426 7.79 8.80 29.16
N GLY A 427 7.00 9.36 30.07
CA GLY A 427 6.25 10.59 29.81
C GLY A 427 5.20 10.43 28.71
N ASP A 428 5.30 11.26 27.65
CA ASP A 428 4.42 11.24 26.48
C ASP A 428 5.02 10.47 25.28
N LYS A 429 6.10 9.71 25.51
CA LYS A 429 6.85 9.01 24.49
C LYS A 429 6.79 7.49 24.68
N LEU A 430 6.62 6.79 23.56
CA LEU A 430 6.75 5.35 23.46
C LEU A 430 8.13 5.05 22.86
N PHE A 431 8.91 4.26 23.58
CA PHE A 431 10.21 3.79 23.12
C PHE A 431 10.09 2.36 22.61
N LEU A 432 10.86 2.05 21.56
CA LEU A 432 11.00 0.73 20.98
C LEU A 432 12.49 0.44 20.77
N GLU A 433 13.01 -0.54 21.46
CA GLU A 433 14.34 -1.10 21.24
C GLU A 433 14.20 -2.38 20.41
N LEU A 434 14.90 -2.46 19.29
CA LEU A 434 14.97 -3.62 18.40
C LEU A 434 16.36 -4.24 18.53
N THR A 435 16.43 -5.55 18.77
CA THR A 435 17.71 -6.28 18.87
C THR A 435 17.80 -7.35 17.80
N CYS A 436 18.99 -7.53 17.23
CA CYS A 436 19.33 -8.65 16.35
C CYS A 436 20.85 -8.79 16.33
N GLU A 437 21.37 -9.99 16.59
CA GLU A 437 22.80 -10.26 16.76
C GLU A 437 23.44 -9.28 17.77
N ASP A 438 24.46 -8.52 17.37
CA ASP A 438 25.16 -7.51 18.18
C ASP A 438 24.61 -6.09 18.00
N VAL A 439 23.55 -5.91 17.19
CA VAL A 439 22.98 -4.60 16.87
C VAL A 439 21.73 -4.31 17.68
N VAL A 440 21.69 -3.08 18.22
CA VAL A 440 20.54 -2.51 18.92
C VAL A 440 20.12 -1.23 18.20
N CYS A 441 18.86 -1.17 17.76
CA CYS A 441 18.23 0.01 17.18
C CYS A 441 17.18 0.56 18.15
N VAL A 442 17.10 1.88 18.29
CA VAL A 442 16.14 2.54 19.18
C VAL A 442 15.26 3.50 18.38
N GLN A 443 13.96 3.31 18.52
CA GLN A 443 12.92 4.16 17.97
C GLN A 443 12.15 4.86 19.07
N VAL A 444 11.83 6.14 18.85
CA VAL A 444 11.05 6.95 19.78
C VAL A 444 9.83 7.47 19.05
N PHE A 445 8.66 7.28 19.64
CA PHE A 445 7.39 7.71 19.09
C PHE A 445 6.71 8.67 20.06
N LYS A 446 6.08 9.71 19.52
CA LYS A 446 5.29 10.68 20.26
C LYS A 446 3.80 10.33 20.18
N ARG A 447 3.09 10.40 21.32
CA ARG A 447 1.64 10.18 21.33
C ARG A 447 0.93 11.26 20.50
N LYS A 448 0.08 10.85 19.56
CA LYS A 448 -0.85 11.74 18.86
C LYS A 448 -2.01 12.03 19.81
N THR A 449 -2.03 13.23 20.35
CA THR A 449 -3.12 13.77 21.20
C THR A 449 -4.41 13.93 20.42
#